data_AF-A0A661AGM6-F1
#
_entry.id   AF-A0A661AGM6-F1
#
_cell.length_a   1.000
_cell.length_b   1.000
_cell.length_c   1.000
_cell.angle_alpha   90.00
_cell.angle_beta   90.00
_cell.angle_gamma   90.00
#
_symmetry.space_group_name_H-M   'P 1'
#
loop_
_entity.id
_entity.type
_entity.pdbx_description
1 polymer ?
#
loop_
_entity_poly.entity_id
_entity_poly.type
_entity_poly.pdbx_seq_one_letter_code
_entity_poly.pdbx_strand_id
1 'polypeptide(L)' 'MSRIYLDGTLTTRTDPQVLEEMLPYFAEKYAVSSSQFSHSQGKAIEEEIEKR' A
#
# COMPACT_ATOMS: atom_id res chain seq x y z
N MET A 1 -29.17 -3.15 13.60
CA MET A 1 -28.94 -4.45 12.92
C MET A 1 -27.46 -4.53 12.55
N SER A 2 -26.73 -5.55 13.01
CA SER A 2 -25.32 -5.74 12.65
C SER A 2 -25.21 -6.47 11.30
N ARG A 3 -24.27 -6.05 10.44
CA ARG A 3 -23.99 -6.73 9.16
C ARG A 3 -23.02 -7.88 9.43
N ILE A 4 -23.38 -9.09 9.01
CA ILE A 4 -22.53 -10.28 9.10
C ILE A 4 -22.09 -10.65 7.67
N TYR A 5 -20.79 -10.78 7.45
CA TYR A 5 -20.22 -11.20 6.17
C TYR A 5 -19.59 -12.58 6.33
N LEU A 6 -20.13 -13.58 5.63
CA LEU A 6 -19.73 -15.00 5.74
C LEU A 6 -19.07 -15.54 4.46
N ASP A 7 -18.63 -14.67 3.56
CA ASP A 7 -18.09 -15.04 2.25
C ASP A 7 -16.60 -14.70 2.12
N GLY A 8 -15.82 -15.05 3.15
CA GLY A 8 -14.37 -14.85 3.19
C GLY A 8 -13.60 -15.65 2.13
N THR A 9 -14.25 -16.63 1.49
CA THR A 9 -13.66 -17.45 0.42
C THR A 9 -13.59 -16.72 -0.92
N LEU A 10 -14.48 -15.74 -1.17
CA LEU A 10 -14.41 -14.91 -2.38
C LEU A 10 -13.46 -13.73 -2.20
N THR A 11 -13.60 -12.98 -1.09
CA THR A 11 -12.72 -11.87 -0.76
C THR A 11 -12.77 -11.59 0.74
N THR A 12 -11.77 -10.87 1.24
CA THR A 12 -11.63 -10.56 2.65
C THR A 12 -11.58 -9.07 2.87
N ARG A 13 -11.98 -8.64 4.08
CA ARG A 13 -11.73 -7.27 4.52
C ARG A 13 -10.21 -7.09 4.64
N THR A 14 -9.67 -6.01 4.08
CA THR A 14 -8.29 -5.60 4.32
C THR A 14 -8.05 -5.43 5.81
N ASP A 15 -7.00 -6.07 6.33
CA ASP A 15 -6.59 -5.91 7.72
C ASP A 15 -6.26 -4.42 7.99
N PRO A 16 -6.70 -3.83 9.11
CA PRO A 16 -6.37 -2.45 9.45
C PRO A 16 -4.87 -2.14 9.38
N GLN A 17 -4.00 -3.07 9.80
CA GLN A 17 -2.55 -2.87 9.76
C GLN A 17 -2.04 -2.78 8.31
N VAL A 18 -2.57 -3.60 7.41
CA VAL A 18 -2.24 -3.51 5.97
C VAL A 18 -2.68 -2.17 5.40
N LEU A 19 -3.86 -1.68 5.77
CA LEU A 19 -4.33 -0.37 5.31
C LEU A 19 -3.43 0.75 5.80
N GLU A 20 -3.08 0.75 7.09
CA GLU A 20 -2.20 1.75 7.71
C GLU A 20 -0.84 1.84 7.02
N GLU A 21 -0.27 0.69 6.62
CA GLU A 21 1.00 0.63 5.90
C GLU A 21 0.91 1.09 4.45
N MET A 22 -0.25 0.90 3.80
CA MET A 22 -0.47 1.33 2.42
C MET A 22 -0.75 2.83 2.30
N LEU A 23 -1.41 3.44 3.30
CA LEU A 23 -1.83 4.85 3.24
C LEU A 23 -0.72 5.85 2.89
N PRO A 24 0.51 5.75 3.41
CA PRO A 24 1.60 6.64 3.03
C PRO A 24 1.87 6.66 1.53
N TYR A 25 1.76 5.51 0.85
CA TYR A 25 2.00 5.41 -0.60
C TYR A 25 0.89 6.04 -1.45
N PHE A 26 -0.28 6.31 -0.86
CA PHE A 26 -1.37 7.02 -1.53
C PHE A 26 -1.37 8.53 -1.27
N ALA A 27 -0.81 8.99 -0.15
CA ALA A 27 -0.87 10.40 0.25
C ALA A 27 0.47 11.15 0.17
N GLU A 28 1.58 10.50 0.54
CA GLU A 28 2.88 11.14 0.76
C GLU A 28 3.98 10.58 -0.15
N LYS A 29 4.01 9.26 -0.32
CA LYS A 29 5.00 8.49 -1.08
C LYS A 29 4.40 7.94 -2.38
N TYR A 30 3.85 8.84 -3.19
CA TYR A 30 3.10 8.49 -4.41
C TYR A 30 3.95 8.48 -5.70
N ALA A 31 5.28 8.66 -5.60
CA ALA A 31 6.13 8.70 -6.77
C ALA A 31 6.24 7.32 -7.45
N VAL A 32 6.35 7.32 -8.78
CA VAL A 32 6.51 6.08 -9.56
C VAL A 32 7.87 5.45 -9.20
N SER A 33 7.85 4.21 -8.72
CA SER A 33 9.04 3.50 -8.23
C SER A 33 10.16 3.43 -9.26
N SER A 34 9.82 3.17 -10.53
CA SER A 34 10.79 3.05 -11.62
C SER A 34 11.33 4.39 -12.16
N SER A 35 10.86 5.54 -11.65
CA SER A 35 11.32 6.85 -12.11
C SER A 35 12.70 7.19 -11.54
N GLN A 36 13.75 7.04 -12.35
CA GLN A 36 15.14 7.27 -11.94
C GLN A 36 15.70 8.66 -12.25
N PHE A 37 15.05 9.45 -13.12
CA PHE A 37 15.68 10.62 -13.76
C PHE A 37 15.27 11.99 -13.21
N SER A 38 14.17 12.11 -12.46
CA SER A 38 13.67 13.42 -11.98
C SER A 38 13.38 13.50 -10.48
N HIS A 39 13.20 12.36 -9.79
CA HIS A 39 12.86 12.33 -8.37
C HIS A 39 13.53 11.15 -7.66
N SER A 40 14.49 11.44 -6.77
CA SER A 40 15.09 10.45 -5.86
C SER A 40 14.05 9.71 -5.00
N GLN A 41 12.85 10.27 -4.88
CA GLN A 41 11.70 9.70 -4.18
C GLN A 41 11.21 8.38 -4.78
N GLY A 42 11.22 8.22 -6.12
CA GLY A 42 10.79 6.97 -6.77
C GLY A 42 11.69 5.79 -6.39
N LYS A 43 13.02 6.00 -6.53
CA LYS A 43 14.03 5.03 -6.11
C LYS A 43 13.98 4.73 -4.61
N ALA A 44 13.75 5.74 -3.77
CA ALA A 44 13.61 5.54 -2.33
C ALA A 44 12.39 4.67 -1.97
N ILE A 45 11.27 4.82 -2.68
CA ILE A 45 10.08 3.98 -2.53
C ILE A 45 10.37 2.54 -2.96
N GLU A 46 11.05 2.35 -4.09
CA GLU A 46 11.47 1.03 -4.58
C GLU A 46 12.33 0.30 -3.53
N GLU A 47 13.37 0.96 -3.02
CA GLU A 47 14.24 0.41 -1.98
C GLU A 47 13.52 0.13 -0.65
N GLU A 48 12.49 0.90 -0.31
CA GLU A 48 11.69 0.70 0.91
C GLU A 48 10.78 -0.53 0.78
N ILE A 49 10.13 -0.71 -0.37
CA ILE A 49 9.24 -1.85 -0.64
C ILE A 49 10.05 -3.15 -0.69
N GLU A 50 11.25 -3.15 -1.30
CA GLU A 50 12.08 -4.36 -1.42
C GLU A 50 12.69 -4.83 -0.09
N LYS A 51 12.89 -3.93 0.88
CA LYS A 51 13.52 -4.26 2.19
C LYS A 51 12.55 -4.84 3.21
N ARG A 52 11.26 -4.89 2.88
CA ARG A 52 10.18 -5.24 3.79
C ARG A 52 9.77 -6.70 3.63
#